data_AF-A0A381X560-F1
#
_entry.id   AF-A0A381X560-F1
#
_cell.length_a   1.000
_cell.length_b   1.000
_cell.length_c   1.000
_cell.angle_alpha   90.00
_cell.angle_beta   90.00
_cell.angle_gamma   90.00
#
_symmetry.space_group_name_H-M   'P 1'
#
loop_
_entity.id
_entity.type
_entity.pdbx_description
1 polymer ?
#
loop_
_entity_poly.entity_id
_entity_poly.type
_entity_poly.pdbx_seq_one_letter_code
_entity_poly.pdbx_strand_id
1 'polypeptide(L)'
;MTRRLLRFIFVFVLLILVPAGGILSWGYAQFTRPGQQAFDQTVVLTKGQGLKEIAAQLAKSGVISNQLVFRVGGRFGGWSRDLKYGEFRFPAGTSMHDVVAILLKGITVVRRVTIPEGLSTIRVVNILRLTEGLRGDIGQIPG
;
A
#
# COMPACT_ATOMS: atom_id res chain seq x y z
N MET A 1 16.26 -40.25 34.35
CA MET A 1 16.65 -38.90 33.86
C MET A 1 15.87 -38.46 32.60
N THR A 2 15.67 -39.34 31.62
CA THR A 2 15.01 -39.04 30.32
C THR A 2 13.60 -38.45 30.41
N ARG A 3 12.75 -38.94 31.32
CA ARG A 3 11.37 -38.41 31.51
C ARG A 3 11.32 -36.95 31.98
N ARG A 4 12.32 -36.49 32.75
CA ARG A 4 12.40 -35.08 33.20
C ARG A 4 12.85 -34.19 32.05
N LEU A 5 13.84 -34.63 31.28
CA LEU A 5 14.32 -33.93 30.10
C LEU A 5 13.22 -33.78 29.02
N LEU A 6 12.45 -34.84 28.76
CA LEU A 6 11.30 -34.80 27.85
C LEU A 6 10.23 -33.78 28.31
N ARG A 7 9.95 -33.70 29.61
CA ARG A 7 9.04 -32.67 30.15
C ARG A 7 9.58 -31.26 29.96
N PHE A 8 10.88 -31.03 30.20
CA PHE A 8 11.48 -29.71 29.98
C PHE A 8 11.45 -29.31 28.50
N ILE A 9 11.78 -30.23 27.59
CA ILE A 9 11.69 -29.97 26.14
C ILE A 9 10.25 -29.68 25.74
N PHE A 10 9.28 -30.49 26.22
CA PHE A 10 7.88 -30.27 25.92
C PHE A 10 7.39 -28.91 26.41
N VAL A 11 7.68 -28.54 27.66
CA VAL A 11 7.33 -27.23 28.22
C VAL A 11 8.01 -26.10 27.44
N PHE A 12 9.28 -26.25 27.06
CA PHE A 12 10.01 -25.25 26.29
C PHE A 12 9.44 -25.06 24.87
N VAL A 13 9.10 -26.16 24.19
CA VAL A 13 8.42 -26.11 22.88
C VAL A 13 7.08 -25.41 23.01
N LEU A 14 6.29 -25.75 24.03
CA LEU A 14 4.98 -25.16 24.28
C LEU A 14 5.09 -23.66 24.62
N LEU A 15 6.14 -23.27 25.36
CA LEU A 15 6.47 -21.87 25.68
C LEU A 15 6.75 -21.03 24.43
N ILE A 16 7.25 -21.63 23.34
CA ILE A 16 7.49 -20.94 22.08
C ILE A 16 6.25 -20.99 21.17
N LEU A 17 5.59 -22.15 21.09
CA LEU A 17 4.49 -22.36 20.15
C LEU A 17 3.26 -21.51 20.48
N VAL A 18 2.91 -21.39 21.76
CA VAL A 18 1.73 -20.63 22.20
C VAL A 18 1.85 -19.14 21.84
N PRO A 19 2.92 -18.41 22.22
CA PRO A 19 3.05 -17.01 21.81
C PRO A 19 3.23 -16.86 20.30
N ALA A 20 3.91 -17.79 19.62
CA ALA A 20 4.00 -17.76 18.16
C ALA A 20 2.62 -17.86 17.49
N GLY A 21 1.76 -18.78 17.94
CA GLY A 21 0.38 -18.89 17.48
C GLY A 21 -0.46 -17.64 17.79
N GLY A 22 -0.27 -17.05 18.97
CA GLY A 22 -0.89 -15.77 19.35
C GLY A 22 -0.49 -14.62 18.43
N ILE A 23 0.79 -14.49 18.10
CA ILE A 23 1.31 -13.45 17.20
C ILE A 23 0.78 -13.63 15.78
N LEU A 24 0.75 -14.86 15.28
CA LEU A 24 0.26 -15.16 13.93
C LEU A 24 -1.24 -14.88 13.80
N SER A 25 -2.04 -15.33 14.76
CA SER A 25 -3.49 -15.07 14.78
C SER A 25 -3.81 -13.58 14.92
N TRP A 26 -3.10 -12.85 15.79
CA TRP A 26 -3.22 -11.40 15.90
C TRP A 26 -2.83 -10.68 14.60
N GLY A 27 -1.72 -11.08 13.97
CA GLY A 27 -1.26 -10.51 12.72
C GLY A 27 -2.26 -10.73 11.57
N TYR A 28 -2.80 -11.95 11.46
CA TYR A 28 -3.83 -12.27 10.48
C TYR A 28 -5.11 -11.47 10.71
N ALA A 29 -5.59 -11.41 11.97
CA ALA A 29 -6.75 -10.61 12.32
C ALA A 29 -6.54 -9.13 12.00
N GLN A 30 -5.36 -8.57 12.30
CA GLN A 30 -5.06 -7.18 11.98
C GLN A 30 -5.01 -6.92 10.47
N PHE A 31 -4.63 -7.91 9.68
CA PHE A 31 -4.52 -7.80 8.23
C PHE A 31 -5.88 -7.81 7.52
N THR A 32 -6.85 -8.56 8.05
CA THR A 32 -8.20 -8.70 7.48
C THR A 32 -9.22 -7.75 8.12
N ARG A 33 -8.93 -7.17 9.28
CA ARG A 33 -9.80 -6.18 9.92
C ARG A 33 -10.04 -4.97 9.02
N PRO A 34 -11.24 -4.36 9.07
CA PRO A 34 -11.52 -3.09 8.41
C PRO A 34 -10.47 -2.03 8.75
N GLY A 35 -10.10 -1.23 7.76
CA GLY A 35 -9.18 -0.11 7.93
C GLY A 35 -9.72 0.95 8.88
N GLN A 36 -8.82 1.73 9.49
CA GLN A 36 -9.18 2.79 10.44
C GLN A 36 -9.56 4.11 9.75
N GLN A 37 -9.37 4.19 8.43
CA GLN A 37 -9.67 5.37 7.63
C GLN A 37 -11.18 5.64 7.58
N ALA A 38 -11.58 6.81 8.07
CA ALA A 38 -12.98 7.25 8.09
C ALA A 38 -13.47 7.79 6.74
N PHE A 39 -12.55 8.18 5.86
CA PHE A 39 -12.83 8.76 4.55
C PHE A 39 -11.97 8.10 3.48
N ASP A 40 -12.41 8.21 2.22
CA ASP A 40 -11.64 7.77 1.07
C ASP A 40 -10.30 8.49 1.01
N GLN A 41 -9.24 7.73 0.79
CA GLN A 41 -7.87 8.25 0.68
C GLN A 41 -7.30 7.96 -0.69
N THR A 42 -6.62 8.95 -1.27
CA THR A 42 -5.92 8.80 -2.55
C THR A 42 -4.42 8.91 -2.32
N VAL A 43 -3.67 7.89 -2.74
CA VAL A 43 -2.22 7.83 -2.53
C VAL A 43 -1.52 7.59 -3.86
N VAL A 44 -0.48 8.38 -4.12
CA VAL A 44 0.36 8.26 -5.32
C VAL A 44 1.61 7.46 -4.97
N LEU A 45 1.71 6.23 -5.49
CA LEU A 45 2.89 5.39 -5.37
C LEU A 45 3.78 5.61 -6.61
N THR A 46 5.05 5.92 -6.39
CA THR A 46 5.99 6.22 -7.47
C THR A 46 6.69 4.97 -7.98
N LYS A 47 7.08 4.98 -9.26
CA LYS A 47 7.84 3.89 -9.86
C LYS A 47 9.18 3.73 -9.14
N GLY A 48 9.57 2.48 -8.88
CA GLY A 48 10.81 2.14 -8.20
C GLY A 48 10.67 2.01 -6.68
N GLN A 49 9.52 2.34 -6.10
CA GLN A 49 9.31 2.14 -4.68
C GLN A 49 9.31 0.67 -4.30
N GLY A 50 10.07 0.31 -3.27
CA GLY A 50 10.04 -1.03 -2.70
C GLY A 50 8.88 -1.22 -1.72
N LEU A 51 8.59 -2.48 -1.35
CA LEU A 51 7.56 -2.82 -0.35
C LEU A 51 7.67 -1.99 0.94
N LYS A 52 8.90 -1.68 1.38
CA LYS A 52 9.14 -0.89 2.60
C LYS A 52 8.62 0.54 2.44
N GLU A 53 8.89 1.17 1.31
CA GLU A 53 8.51 2.56 1.03
C GLU A 53 7.01 2.67 0.80
N ILE A 54 6.44 1.72 0.04
CA ILE A 54 4.99 1.62 -0.15
C ILE A 54 4.28 1.47 1.20
N ALA A 55 4.72 0.55 2.05
CA ALA A 55 4.13 0.35 3.37
C ALA A 55 4.25 1.60 4.26
N ALA A 56 5.40 2.28 4.24
CA ALA A 56 5.60 3.50 5.01
C ALA A 56 4.67 4.62 4.53
N GLN A 57 4.52 4.77 3.21
CA GLN A 57 3.67 5.78 2.61
C GLN A 57 2.18 5.52 2.90
N LEU A 58 1.72 4.28 2.73
CA LEU A 58 0.34 3.89 3.04
C LEU A 58 0.00 4.10 4.52
N ALA A 59 0.94 3.77 5.41
CA ALA A 59 0.77 3.98 6.84
C ALA A 59 0.72 5.47 7.18
N LYS A 60 1.59 6.28 6.57
CA LYS A 60 1.60 7.74 6.75
C LYS A 60 0.30 8.39 6.27
N SER A 61 -0.32 7.86 5.22
CA SER A 61 -1.64 8.30 4.73
C SER A 61 -2.83 7.74 5.51
N GLY A 62 -2.60 6.88 6.51
CA GLY A 62 -3.68 6.26 7.30
C GLY A 62 -4.45 5.15 6.58
N VAL A 63 -4.04 4.75 5.37
CA VAL A 63 -4.69 3.68 4.59
C VAL A 63 -4.49 2.31 5.24
N ILE A 64 -3.33 2.09 5.85
CA ILE A 64 -3.03 0.87 6.60
C ILE A 64 -2.74 1.17 8.06
N SER A 65 -3.12 0.25 8.95
CA SER A 65 -2.95 0.43 10.39
C SER A 65 -1.54 0.12 10.88
N ASN A 66 -0.81 -0.78 10.21
CA ASN A 66 0.53 -1.17 10.64
C ASN A 66 1.46 -1.57 9.48
N GLN A 67 2.50 -0.77 9.27
CA GLN A 67 3.53 -1.01 8.25
C GLN A 67 4.29 -2.34 8.42
N LEU A 68 4.50 -2.83 9.64
CA LEU A 68 5.23 -4.08 9.89
C LEU A 68 4.38 -5.27 9.46
N VAL A 69 3.11 -5.29 9.86
CA VAL A 69 2.16 -6.36 9.49
C VAL A 69 2.02 -6.43 7.96
N PHE A 70 1.87 -5.28 7.29
CA PHE A 70 1.79 -5.23 5.83
C PHE A 70 3.06 -5.76 5.16
N ARG A 71 4.25 -5.38 5.63
CA ARG A 71 5.53 -5.87 5.08
C ARG A 71 5.74 -7.37 5.28
N VAL A 72 5.40 -7.86 6.47
CA VAL A 72 5.47 -9.29 6.80
C VAL A 72 4.51 -10.07 5.92
N GLY A 73 3.26 -9.60 5.78
CA GLY A 73 2.27 -10.14 4.86
C GLY A 73 2.77 -10.15 3.41
N GLY A 74 3.45 -9.09 2.97
CA GLY A 74 4.04 -9.00 1.63
C GLY A 74 5.12 -10.02 1.36
N ARG A 75 5.94 -10.32 2.37
CA ARG A 75 7.02 -11.30 2.26
C ARG A 75 6.48 -12.72 2.26
N PHE A 76 5.54 -13.04 3.15
CA PHE A 76 4.95 -14.38 3.22
C PHE A 76 3.95 -14.66 2.09
N GLY A 77 3.21 -13.65 1.64
CA GLY A 77 2.24 -13.78 0.56
C GLY A 77 2.85 -13.73 -0.85
N GLY A 78 4.17 -13.53 -0.98
CA GLY A 78 4.89 -13.55 -2.26
C GLY A 78 4.69 -12.32 -3.15
N TRP A 79 3.72 -11.45 -2.86
CA TRP A 79 3.34 -10.29 -3.68
C TRP A 79 4.23 -9.05 -3.54
N SER A 80 5.33 -9.14 -2.77
CA SER A 80 6.25 -8.02 -2.50
C SER A 80 6.71 -7.24 -3.74
N ARG A 81 6.83 -7.93 -4.89
CA ARG A 81 7.34 -7.39 -6.16
C ARG A 81 6.25 -7.08 -7.18
N ASP A 82 5.02 -7.52 -6.92
CA ASP A 82 3.92 -7.45 -7.89
C ASP A 82 3.03 -6.22 -7.71
N LEU A 83 3.22 -5.49 -6.60
CA LEU A 83 2.53 -4.23 -6.33
C LEU A 83 2.77 -3.22 -7.44
N LYS A 84 1.69 -2.72 -8.02
CA LYS A 84 1.76 -1.70 -9.07
C LYS A 84 1.97 -0.32 -8.47
N TYR A 85 2.61 0.54 -9.27
CA TYR A 85 2.77 1.98 -8.98
C TYR A 85 1.67 2.77 -9.69
N GLY A 86 1.37 3.98 -9.21
CA GLY A 86 0.32 4.83 -9.73
C GLY A 86 -0.46 5.56 -8.64
N GLU A 87 -1.49 6.32 -9.04
CA GLU A 87 -2.44 6.94 -8.13
C GLU A 87 -3.57 5.95 -7.82
N PHE A 88 -3.74 5.60 -6.55
CA PHE A 88 -4.75 4.65 -6.10
C PHE A 88 -5.73 5.31 -5.16
N ARG A 89 -7.02 4.99 -5.31
CA ARG A 89 -8.07 5.35 -4.37
C ARG A 89 -8.37 4.16 -3.47
N PHE A 90 -8.35 4.41 -2.17
CA PHE A 90 -8.71 3.47 -1.12
C PHE A 90 -10.00 3.94 -0.45
N PRO A 91 -11.11 3.20 -0.62
CA PRO A 91 -12.35 3.52 0.06
C PRO A 91 -12.21 3.53 1.59
N ALA A 92 -13.09 4.27 2.27
CA ALA A 92 -13.20 4.22 3.72
C ALA A 92 -13.31 2.78 4.25
N GLY A 93 -12.64 2.47 5.36
CA GLY A 93 -12.69 1.13 5.96
C GLY A 93 -11.98 0.00 5.19
N THR A 94 -11.27 0.27 4.09
CA THR A 94 -10.56 -0.77 3.31
C THR A 94 -9.54 -1.49 4.19
N SER A 95 -9.59 -2.83 4.24
CA SER A 95 -8.65 -3.66 5.00
C SER A 95 -7.26 -3.71 4.35
N MET A 96 -6.22 -4.11 5.08
CA MET A 96 -4.88 -4.27 4.48
C MET A 96 -4.86 -5.34 3.38
N HIS A 97 -5.66 -6.40 3.53
CA HIS A 97 -5.87 -7.40 2.49
C HIS A 97 -6.42 -6.78 1.19
N ASP A 98 -7.44 -5.95 1.30
CA ASP A 98 -8.09 -5.35 0.13
C ASP A 98 -7.24 -4.24 -0.49
N VAL A 99 -6.45 -3.53 0.32
CA VAL A 99 -5.40 -2.61 -0.16
C VAL A 99 -4.43 -3.36 -1.07
N VAL A 100 -3.96 -4.54 -0.66
CA VAL A 100 -3.10 -5.38 -1.52
C VAL A 100 -3.81 -5.77 -2.80
N ALA A 101 -5.08 -6.17 -2.73
CA ALA A 101 -5.85 -6.54 -3.93
C ALA A 101 -5.98 -5.36 -4.92
N ILE A 102 -6.22 -4.14 -4.43
CA ILE A 102 -6.27 -2.92 -5.25
C ILE A 102 -4.92 -2.68 -5.94
N LEU A 103 -3.84 -2.77 -5.19
CA LEU A 103 -2.48 -2.54 -5.69
C LEU A 103 -2.04 -3.61 -6.69
N LEU A 104 -2.43 -4.87 -6.50
CA LEU A 104 -2.12 -5.96 -7.41
C LEU A 104 -2.91 -5.87 -8.72
N LYS A 105 -4.20 -5.51 -8.63
CA LYS A 105 -5.03 -5.28 -9.83
C LYS A 105 -4.52 -4.09 -10.64
N GLY A 106 -3.85 -3.12 -10.00
CA GLY A 106 -3.33 -1.94 -10.68
C GLY A 106 -4.42 -0.98 -11.18
N ILE A 107 -5.59 -0.98 -10.53
CA ILE A 107 -6.69 -0.08 -10.88
C ILE A 107 -6.34 1.31 -10.36
N THR A 108 -5.79 2.15 -11.23
CA THR A 108 -5.38 3.51 -10.90
C THR A 108 -6.48 4.52 -11.20
N VAL A 109 -6.40 5.68 -10.56
CA VAL A 109 -7.27 6.83 -10.84
C VAL A 109 -6.88 7.41 -12.20
N VAL A 110 -7.83 7.41 -13.15
CA VAL A 110 -7.63 8.01 -14.48
C VAL A 110 -8.05 9.47 -14.43
N ARG A 111 -7.10 10.38 -14.69
CA ARG A 111 -7.36 11.81 -14.87
C ARG A 111 -7.37 12.15 -16.35
N ARG A 112 -8.44 12.78 -16.83
CA ARG A 112 -8.58 13.21 -18.23
C ARG A 112 -8.38 14.71 -18.30
N VAL A 113 -7.53 15.14 -19.22
CA VAL A 113 -7.34 16.55 -19.58
C VAL A 113 -7.76 16.71 -21.02
N THR A 114 -8.68 17.64 -21.27
CA THR A 114 -9.21 17.88 -22.62
C THR A 114 -8.51 19.09 -23.20
N ILE A 115 -7.88 18.91 -24.35
CA ILE A 115 -7.28 20.00 -25.13
C ILE A 115 -8.12 20.17 -26.40
N PRO A 116 -9.00 21.18 -26.47
CA PRO A 116 -9.68 21.54 -27.70
C PRO A 116 -8.70 21.81 -28.84
N GLU A 117 -9.07 21.40 -30.05
CA GLU A 117 -8.34 21.73 -31.27
C GLU A 117 -8.37 23.25 -31.53
N GLY A 118 -7.33 23.78 -32.17
CA GLY A 118 -7.20 25.22 -32.47
C GLY A 118 -6.74 26.10 -31.30
N LEU A 119 -6.41 25.52 -30.13
CA LEU A 119 -5.79 26.26 -29.04
C LEU A 119 -4.32 26.60 -29.34
N SER A 120 -3.92 27.82 -29.01
CA SER A 120 -2.50 28.21 -29.05
C SER A 120 -1.70 27.51 -27.95
N THR A 121 -0.41 27.30 -28.20
CA THR A 121 0.49 26.61 -27.27
C THR A 121 0.47 27.21 -25.86
N ILE A 122 0.43 28.54 -25.76
CA ILE A 122 0.38 29.24 -24.46
C ILE A 122 -0.89 28.88 -23.66
N ARG A 123 -2.03 28.66 -24.35
CA ARG A 123 -3.29 28.29 -23.70
C ARG A 123 -3.26 26.84 -23.25
N VAL A 124 -2.70 25.94 -24.07
CA VAL A 124 -2.48 24.55 -23.68
C VAL A 124 -1.62 24.46 -22.42
N VAL A 125 -0.51 25.21 -22.39
CA VAL A 125 0.38 25.29 -21.23
C VAL A 125 -0.35 25.79 -19.99
N ASN A 126 -1.21 26.81 -20.13
CA ASN A 126 -2.03 27.30 -19.01
C ASN A 126 -3.02 26.24 -18.52
N ILE A 127 -3.69 25.50 -19.41
CA ILE A 127 -4.57 24.39 -19.03
C ILE A 127 -3.79 23.35 -18.22
N LEU A 128 -2.60 22.94 -18.68
CA LEU A 128 -1.77 21.95 -18.00
C LEU A 128 -1.32 22.44 -16.61
N ARG A 129 -0.91 23.71 -16.48
CA ARG A 129 -0.50 24.29 -15.18
C ARG A 129 -1.64 24.36 -14.17
N LEU A 130 -2.86 24.62 -14.63
CA LEU A 130 -4.03 24.75 -13.78
C LEU A 130 -4.71 23.39 -13.48
N THR A 131 -4.32 22.33 -14.16
CA THR A 131 -4.92 21.00 -13.97
C THR A 131 -4.37 20.34 -12.69
N GLU A 132 -5.28 19.99 -11.78
CA GLU A 132 -4.92 19.26 -10.56
C GLU A 132 -4.36 17.87 -10.83
N GLY A 133 -3.28 17.53 -10.12
CA GLY A 133 -2.64 16.21 -10.19
C GLY A 133 -1.52 16.09 -11.24
N LEU A 134 -1.34 17.09 -12.10
CA LEU A 134 -0.16 17.19 -12.96
C LEU A 134 1.02 17.76 -12.17
N ARG A 135 2.20 17.16 -12.31
CA ARG A 135 3.45 17.57 -11.67
C ARG A 135 4.61 17.46 -12.66
N GLY A 136 5.61 18.32 -12.50
CA GLY A 136 6.82 18.36 -13.32
C GLY A 136 6.99 19.68 -14.07
N ASP A 137 8.16 19.88 -14.64
CA ASP A 137 8.48 21.07 -15.42
C ASP A 137 8.00 20.93 -16.87
N ILE A 138 7.44 22.02 -17.39
CA ILE A 138 7.13 22.15 -18.81
C ILE A 138 8.44 22.54 -19.50
N GLY A 139 8.89 21.72 -20.45
CA GLY A 139 10.10 21.96 -21.23
C GLY A 139 9.98 23.19 -22.15
N GLN A 140 10.74 23.22 -23.25
CA GLN A 140 10.65 24.31 -24.20
C GLN A 140 9.25 24.37 -24.82
N ILE A 141 8.61 25.54 -24.73
CA ILE A 141 7.31 25.81 -25.32
C ILE A 141 7.53 26.11 -26.81
N PRO A 142 6.98 25.31 -27.73
CA PRO A 142 7.05 25.62 -29.16
C PRO A 142 6.41 26.97 -29.44
N GLY A 143 7.15 27.82 -30.17
CA GLY A 143 6.67 29.11 -30.68
C GLY A 143 5.58 28.95 -31.74
#